data_AF-A0A4R4PR88-F1
#
_entry.id   AF-A0A4R4PR88-F1
#
_cell.length_a   1.000
_cell.length_b   1.000
_cell.length_c   1.000
_cell.angle_alpha   90.00
_cell.angle_beta   90.00
_cell.angle_gamma   90.00
#
_symmetry.space_group_name_H-M   'P 1'
#
loop_
_entity.id
_entity.type
_entity.pdbx_description
1 polymer ?
#
loop_
_entity_poly.entity_id
_entity_poly.type
_entity_poly.pdbx_seq_one_letter_code
_entity_poly.pdbx_strand_id
1 'polypeptide(L)'
;MSDGISRMGGLDGGRVAGALALSQRKEFEDEFAFALRGARITYEVEPLAEVVRTWWEAAGGDQDPVDADRYRSQRDATITRRARHRSQQDPTRWVDRTGPAVYAALASDDRARFALDFEGAADRAERTFDHRHLLLVVHDWWTAACRNANPEQMAQDLELARRIEAGDLSMLAEDDGQP
;
A
#
# COMPACT_ATOMS: atom_id res chain seq x y z
N MET A 1 -17.72 25.23 -4.82
CA MET A 1 -16.32 25.22 -4.33
C MET A 1 -16.16 24.02 -3.41
N SER A 2 -15.68 22.89 -3.95
CA SER A 2 -15.22 21.75 -3.17
C SER A 2 -14.15 21.04 -4.00
N ASP A 3 -12.98 21.66 -4.01
CA ASP A 3 -11.78 21.21 -4.69
C ASP A 3 -11.04 20.23 -3.76
N GLY A 4 -11.63 19.04 -3.61
CA GLY A 4 -11.29 18.07 -2.54
C GLY A 4 -10.65 16.77 -3.01
N ILE A 5 -10.28 16.64 -4.29
CA ILE A 5 -9.61 15.44 -4.85
C ILE A 5 -8.42 15.88 -5.73
N SER A 6 -7.72 16.93 -5.29
CA SER A 6 -6.50 17.44 -5.94
C SER A 6 -5.37 17.48 -4.91
N ARG A 7 -4.72 16.33 -4.65
CA ARG A 7 -3.34 16.14 -4.14
C ARG A 7 -3.18 14.77 -3.47
N MET A 8 -3.13 13.71 -4.27
CA MET A 8 -2.07 12.73 -4.04
C MET A 8 -0.85 13.22 -4.84
N GLY A 9 -0.20 14.25 -4.30
CA GLY A 9 1.01 14.84 -4.89
C GLY A 9 2.20 13.90 -4.68
N GLY A 10 2.25 12.82 -5.44
CA GLY A 10 3.36 11.86 -5.48
C GLY A 10 3.96 11.76 -6.86
N LEU A 11 5.20 11.29 -6.95
CA LEU A 11 5.85 10.98 -8.21
C LEU A 11 5.11 9.80 -8.89
N ASP A 12 4.84 9.92 -10.19
CA ASP A 12 4.22 8.85 -10.98
C ASP A 12 4.88 8.77 -12.36
N GLY A 13 4.70 7.64 -13.04
CA GLY A 13 5.33 7.40 -14.34
C GLY A 13 4.78 8.27 -15.45
N GLY A 14 3.55 8.78 -15.33
CA GLY A 14 2.98 9.71 -16.29
C GLY A 14 3.72 11.05 -16.28
N ARG A 15 4.07 11.54 -15.09
CA ARG A 15 4.91 12.72 -14.90
C ARG A 15 6.33 12.52 -15.45
N VAL A 16 6.90 11.33 -15.26
CA VAL A 16 8.21 10.96 -15.83
C VAL A 16 8.14 10.94 -17.36
N ALA A 17 7.18 10.23 -17.95
CA ALA A 17 7.00 10.14 -19.40
C ALA A 17 6.81 11.51 -20.07
N GLY A 18 6.17 12.45 -19.37
CA GLY A 18 5.99 13.83 -19.83
C GLY A 18 7.26 14.70 -19.76
N ALA A 19 8.22 14.35 -18.90
CA ALA A 19 9.47 15.09 -18.73
C ALA A 19 10.62 14.58 -19.62
N LEU A 20 10.53 13.34 -20.12
CA LEU A 20 11.58 12.72 -20.93
C LEU A 20 11.59 13.18 -22.39
N ALA A 21 12.79 13.25 -22.97
CA ALA A 21 12.94 13.37 -24.42
C ALA A 21 12.42 12.12 -25.13
N LEU A 22 12.05 12.24 -26.41
CA LEU A 22 11.45 11.14 -27.18
C LEU A 22 12.28 9.85 -27.19
N SER A 23 13.61 9.95 -27.27
CA SER A 23 14.51 8.79 -27.24
C SER A 23 14.49 8.07 -25.88
N GLN A 24 14.55 8.84 -24.80
CA GLN A 24 14.53 8.32 -23.42
C GLN A 24 13.16 7.76 -23.04
N ARG A 25 12.09 8.37 -23.57
CA ARG A 25 10.72 7.94 -23.29
C ARG A 25 10.48 6.50 -23.72
N LYS A 26 11.01 6.07 -24.86
CA LYS A 26 10.87 4.68 -25.31
C LYS A 26 11.53 3.69 -24.34
N GLU A 27 12.73 4.00 -23.87
CA GLU A 27 13.46 3.16 -22.90
C GLU A 27 12.69 3.07 -21.58
N PHE A 28 12.19 4.21 -21.07
CA PHE A 28 11.30 4.25 -19.90
C PHE A 28 10.04 3.39 -20.11
N GLU A 29 9.36 3.52 -21.25
CA GLU A 29 8.13 2.76 -21.54
C GLU A 29 8.40 1.24 -21.57
N ASP A 30 9.52 0.81 -22.17
CA ASP A 30 9.91 -0.60 -22.25
C ASP A 30 10.26 -1.17 -20.85
N GLU A 31 11.00 -0.42 -20.02
CA GLU A 31 11.32 -0.80 -18.64
C GLU A 31 10.09 -0.81 -17.72
N PHE A 32 9.23 0.20 -17.83
CA PHE A 32 7.99 0.29 -17.08
C PHE A 32 7.08 -0.90 -17.43
N ALA A 33 6.92 -1.21 -18.71
CA ALA A 33 6.13 -2.36 -19.16
C ALA A 33 6.71 -3.69 -18.65
N PHE A 34 8.03 -3.82 -18.60
CA PHE A 34 8.69 -5.00 -18.02
C PHE A 34 8.41 -5.15 -16.52
N ALA A 35 8.61 -4.08 -15.74
CA ALA A 35 8.35 -4.09 -14.31
C ALA A 35 6.86 -4.31 -14.00
N LEU A 36 5.95 -3.73 -14.80
CA LEU A 36 4.51 -3.92 -14.65
C LEU A 36 4.09 -5.38 -14.88
N ARG A 37 4.68 -6.07 -15.88
CA ARG A 37 4.46 -7.51 -16.05
C ARG A 37 4.90 -8.30 -14.82
N GLY A 38 6.01 -7.92 -14.21
CA GLY A 38 6.46 -8.48 -12.92
C GLY A 38 5.40 -8.28 -11.84
N ALA A 39 4.93 -7.05 -11.66
CA ALA A 39 3.91 -6.71 -10.67
C ALA A 39 2.59 -7.48 -10.88
N ARG A 40 2.15 -7.70 -12.13
CA ARG A 40 0.95 -8.52 -12.42
C ARG A 40 1.07 -9.97 -11.93
N ILE A 41 2.29 -10.52 -11.95
CA ILE A 41 2.54 -11.92 -11.57
C ILE A 41 2.71 -12.05 -10.05
N THR A 42 3.44 -11.12 -9.45
CA THR A 42 3.87 -11.24 -8.05
C THR A 42 3.03 -10.41 -7.09
N TYR A 43 2.26 -9.45 -7.59
CA TYR A 43 1.64 -8.35 -6.83
C TYR A 43 2.64 -7.41 -6.15
N GLU A 44 3.95 -7.56 -6.44
CA GLU A 44 4.99 -6.70 -5.89
C GLU A 44 5.14 -5.44 -6.75
N VAL A 45 4.81 -4.29 -6.17
CA VAL A 45 4.75 -2.99 -6.86
C VAL A 45 6.07 -2.24 -6.76
N GLU A 46 6.90 -2.54 -5.76
CA GLU A 46 8.11 -1.77 -5.48
C GLU A 46 9.11 -1.71 -6.64
N PRO A 47 9.39 -2.79 -7.41
CA PRO A 47 10.24 -2.73 -8.59
C PRO A 47 9.72 -1.75 -9.65
N LEU A 48 8.40 -1.67 -9.85
CA LEU A 48 7.78 -0.74 -10.78
C LEU A 48 7.91 0.71 -10.29
N ALA A 49 7.73 0.94 -8.99
CA ALA A 49 7.92 2.25 -8.38
C ALA A 49 9.39 2.69 -8.47
N GLU A 50 10.35 1.77 -8.35
CA GLU A 50 11.78 2.09 -8.49
C GLU A 50 12.15 2.49 -9.91
N VAL A 51 11.60 1.85 -10.94
CA VAL A 51 11.76 2.30 -12.34
C VAL A 51 11.32 3.76 -12.48
N VAL A 52 10.15 4.12 -11.94
CA VAL A 52 9.65 5.52 -11.99
C VAL A 52 10.61 6.49 -11.28
N ARG A 53 11.15 6.10 -10.12
CA ARG A 53 12.10 6.93 -9.36
C ARG A 53 13.43 7.11 -10.10
N THR A 54 14.03 6.03 -10.59
CA THR A 54 15.29 6.06 -11.35
C THR A 54 15.17 6.96 -12.58
N TRP A 55 14.08 6.85 -13.34
CA TRP A 55 13.90 7.68 -14.53
C TRP A 55 13.59 9.14 -14.22
N TRP A 56 12.95 9.44 -13.08
CA TRP A 56 12.79 10.82 -12.63
C TRP A 56 14.13 11.47 -12.31
N GLU A 57 15.01 10.77 -11.60
CA GLU A 57 16.38 11.26 -11.32
C GLU A 57 17.17 11.44 -12.62
N ALA A 58 17.09 10.47 -13.56
CA ALA A 58 17.75 10.54 -14.86
C ALA A 58 17.24 11.71 -15.74
N ALA A 59 15.98 12.11 -15.58
CA ALA A 59 15.40 13.27 -16.23
C ALA A 59 15.84 14.61 -15.63
N GLY A 60 16.67 14.59 -14.58
CA GLY A 60 17.06 15.78 -13.82
C GLY A 60 15.97 16.28 -12.87
N GLY A 61 15.01 15.41 -12.52
CA GLY A 61 13.98 15.70 -11.55
C GLY A 61 14.51 15.77 -10.12
N ASP A 62 13.81 16.52 -9.26
CA ASP A 62 14.23 16.74 -7.88
C ASP A 62 14.23 15.43 -7.04
N GLN A 63 15.15 15.33 -6.07
CA GLN A 63 15.25 14.21 -5.13
C GLN A 63 14.07 14.19 -4.11
N ASP A 64 13.55 15.36 -3.71
CA ASP A 64 12.46 15.46 -2.74
C ASP A 64 11.22 14.59 -3.06
N PRO A 65 10.65 14.63 -4.29
CA PRO A 65 9.53 13.76 -4.65
C PRO A 65 9.91 12.27 -4.69
N VAL A 66 11.17 11.93 -5.00
CA VAL A 66 11.67 10.55 -4.97
C VAL A 66 11.73 10.04 -3.55
N ASP A 67 12.28 10.83 -2.64
CA ASP A 67 12.40 10.46 -1.23
C ASP A 67 11.03 10.42 -0.55
N ALA A 68 10.14 11.37 -0.86
CA ALA A 68 8.76 11.33 -0.38
C ALA A 68 8.03 10.08 -0.87
N ASP A 69 8.29 9.65 -2.11
CA ASP A 69 7.70 8.44 -2.67
C ASP A 69 8.29 7.17 -2.08
N ARG A 70 9.61 7.09 -2.00
CA ARG A 70 10.34 6.03 -1.31
C ARG A 70 9.89 5.91 0.14
N TYR A 71 9.66 7.02 0.84
CA TYR A 71 9.13 7.01 2.20
C TYR A 71 7.69 6.49 2.26
N ARG A 72 6.83 6.76 1.27
CA ARG A 72 5.47 6.20 1.21
C ARG A 72 5.50 4.70 0.91
N SER A 73 6.19 4.30 -0.15
CA SER A 73 6.52 2.91 -0.48
C SER A 73 7.07 2.17 0.73
N GLN A 74 8.05 2.78 1.41
CA GLN A 74 8.60 2.23 2.64
C GLN A 74 7.59 2.25 3.76
N ARG A 75 6.75 3.25 4.00
CA ARG A 75 5.76 3.18 5.08
C ARG A 75 4.76 2.06 4.87
N ASP A 76 4.33 1.87 3.62
CA ASP A 76 3.52 0.73 3.25
C ASP A 76 4.34 -0.54 3.46
N ALA A 77 5.60 -0.61 3.04
CA ALA A 77 6.45 -1.76 3.34
C ALA A 77 6.89 -1.88 4.82
N THR A 78 6.92 -0.84 5.67
CA THR A 78 7.69 -0.72 6.94
C THR A 78 6.82 -0.75 8.19
N ILE A 79 5.49 -0.88 8.03
CA ILE A 79 4.72 -1.56 9.09
C ILE A 79 5.29 -2.97 9.38
N THR A 80 6.19 -3.50 8.53
CA THR A 80 7.04 -4.69 8.77
C THR A 80 8.03 -4.64 9.95
N ARG A 81 8.46 -3.50 10.51
CA ARG A 81 9.64 -3.51 11.44
C ARG A 81 9.39 -3.30 12.93
N ARG A 82 8.17 -2.96 13.36
CA ARG A 82 7.89 -2.77 14.80
C ARG A 82 7.63 -4.08 15.57
N ALA A 83 7.64 -5.23 14.91
CA ALA A 83 7.53 -6.53 15.57
C ALA A 83 8.83 -7.00 16.26
N ARG A 84 10.00 -6.39 16.01
CA ARG A 84 11.27 -6.87 16.60
C ARG A 84 11.59 -6.37 18.02
N HIS A 85 10.83 -5.41 18.58
CA HIS A 85 11.14 -4.80 19.88
C HIS A 85 9.99 -4.78 20.90
N ARG A 86 8.91 -5.55 20.69
CA ARG A 86 8.01 -5.94 21.79
C ARG A 86 8.06 -7.44 21.96
N SER A 87 8.82 -7.87 22.95
CA SER A 87 8.73 -9.20 23.54
C SER A 87 7.26 -9.56 23.83
N GLN A 88 6.83 -10.74 23.36
CA GLN A 88 5.53 -11.42 23.60
C GLN A 88 4.33 -11.12 22.67
N GLN A 89 4.52 -10.77 21.39
CA GLN A 89 3.42 -10.90 20.42
C GLN A 89 3.86 -11.74 19.22
N ASP A 90 3.08 -12.75 18.89
CA ASP A 90 3.35 -13.74 17.84
C ASP A 90 3.59 -13.04 16.48
N PRO A 91 4.76 -13.21 15.83
CA PRO A 91 5.09 -12.55 14.56
C PRO A 91 4.15 -12.92 13.40
N THR A 92 3.30 -13.94 13.56
CA THR A 92 2.27 -14.32 12.59
C THR A 92 1.05 -13.39 12.56
N ARG A 93 0.91 -12.45 13.52
CA ARG A 93 -0.28 -11.59 13.64
C ARG A 93 -0.31 -10.37 12.70
N TRP A 94 0.78 -10.03 12.02
CA TRP A 94 0.86 -8.80 11.23
C TRP A 94 1.02 -9.14 9.75
N VAL A 95 0.02 -8.76 8.95
CA VAL A 95 0.11 -8.86 7.49
C VAL A 95 0.92 -7.67 6.99
N ASP A 96 1.99 -7.93 6.25
CA ASP A 96 2.76 -6.86 5.62
C ASP A 96 1.90 -6.14 4.57
N ARG A 97 2.06 -4.83 4.47
CA ARG A 97 1.35 -3.98 3.50
C ARG A 97 2.00 -4.04 2.11
N THR A 98 2.31 -5.26 1.66
CA THR A 98 2.79 -5.54 0.31
C THR A 98 1.76 -6.39 -0.42
N GLY A 99 1.66 -6.25 -1.73
CA GLY A 99 0.68 -7.03 -2.51
C GLY A 99 0.80 -8.54 -2.34
N PRO A 100 2.01 -9.16 -2.32
CA PRO A 100 2.15 -10.59 -2.08
C PRO A 100 1.64 -11.01 -0.69
N ALA A 101 1.95 -10.24 0.36
CA ALA A 101 1.54 -10.56 1.73
C ALA A 101 0.03 -10.38 1.94
N VAL A 102 -0.54 -9.29 1.40
CA VAL A 102 -1.99 -9.06 1.37
C VAL A 102 -2.69 -10.21 0.67
N TYR A 103 -2.27 -10.56 -0.56
CA TYR A 103 -2.86 -11.67 -1.30
C TYR A 103 -2.79 -13.00 -0.55
N ALA A 104 -1.63 -13.32 0.04
CA ALA A 104 -1.43 -14.55 0.80
C ALA A 104 -2.34 -14.62 2.05
N ALA A 105 -2.62 -13.49 2.69
CA ALA A 105 -3.43 -13.41 3.90
C ALA A 105 -4.94 -13.34 3.66
N LEU A 106 -5.41 -13.10 2.43
CA LEU A 106 -6.84 -13.07 2.10
C LEU A 106 -7.47 -14.47 2.05
N ALA A 107 -8.78 -14.53 2.29
CA ALA A 107 -9.61 -15.71 2.04
C ALA A 107 -9.75 -15.98 0.54
N SER A 108 -10.09 -17.21 0.13
CA SER A 108 -10.13 -17.61 -1.28
C SER A 108 -11.01 -16.72 -2.16
N ASP A 109 -12.22 -16.36 -1.71
CA ASP A 109 -13.13 -15.51 -2.47
C ASP A 109 -12.62 -14.06 -2.60
N ASP A 110 -11.98 -13.56 -1.53
CA ASP A 110 -11.38 -12.22 -1.51
C ASP A 110 -10.10 -12.16 -2.34
N ARG A 111 -9.33 -13.24 -2.43
CA ARG A 111 -8.16 -13.33 -3.33
C ARG A 111 -8.55 -13.13 -4.78
N ALA A 112 -9.66 -13.72 -5.22
CA ALA A 112 -10.16 -13.56 -6.58
C ALA A 112 -10.58 -12.11 -6.87
N ARG A 113 -11.23 -11.44 -5.90
CA ARG A 113 -11.63 -10.04 -6.02
C ARG A 113 -10.42 -9.10 -6.00
N PHE A 114 -9.47 -9.33 -5.11
CA PHE A 114 -8.20 -8.61 -5.08
C PHE A 114 -7.47 -8.71 -6.43
N ALA A 115 -7.37 -9.92 -7.00
CA ALA A 115 -6.69 -10.12 -8.27
C ALA A 115 -7.36 -9.34 -9.41
N LEU A 116 -8.69 -9.29 -9.43
CA LEU A 116 -9.46 -8.49 -10.40
C LEU A 116 -9.22 -6.98 -10.22
N ASP A 117 -9.26 -6.48 -8.98
CA ASP A 117 -9.01 -5.07 -8.69
C ASP A 117 -7.57 -4.67 -9.06
N PHE A 118 -6.61 -5.54 -8.72
CA PHE A 118 -5.19 -5.32 -9.02
C PHE A 118 -4.93 -5.34 -10.53
N GLU A 119 -5.55 -6.28 -11.26
CA GLU A 119 -5.47 -6.35 -12.73
C GLU A 119 -6.08 -5.09 -13.38
N GLY A 120 -7.23 -4.61 -12.88
CA GLY A 120 -7.83 -3.36 -13.34
C GLY A 120 -6.94 -2.13 -13.09
N ALA A 121 -6.26 -2.09 -11.94
CA ALA A 121 -5.26 -1.07 -11.66
C ALA A 121 -4.01 -1.20 -12.55
N ALA A 122 -3.58 -2.42 -12.87
CA ALA A 122 -2.46 -2.68 -13.77
C ALA A 122 -2.78 -2.23 -15.21
N ASP A 123 -3.97 -2.52 -15.72
CA ASP A 123 -4.44 -2.05 -17.03
C ASP A 123 -4.49 -0.52 -17.10
N ARG A 124 -4.83 0.14 -15.99
CA ARG A 124 -4.76 1.59 -15.90
C ARG A 124 -3.32 2.08 -15.91
N ALA A 125 -2.44 1.46 -15.12
CA ALA A 125 -1.02 1.81 -15.07
C ALA A 125 -0.35 1.63 -16.44
N GLU A 126 -0.70 0.59 -17.20
CA GLU A 126 -0.18 0.38 -18.55
C GLU A 126 -0.52 1.52 -19.52
N ARG A 127 -1.72 2.09 -19.40
CA ARG A 127 -2.19 3.17 -20.28
C ARG A 127 -1.72 4.56 -19.86
N THR A 128 -1.42 4.75 -18.57
CA THR A 128 -1.21 6.08 -17.98
C THR A 128 0.16 6.25 -17.32
N PHE A 129 0.91 5.16 -17.17
CA PHE A 129 2.13 5.04 -16.39
C PHE A 129 1.95 5.38 -14.89
N ASP A 130 0.71 5.50 -14.40
CA ASP A 130 0.41 5.76 -13.00
C ASP A 130 0.35 4.46 -12.19
N HIS A 131 1.50 4.06 -11.63
CA HIS A 131 1.62 2.87 -10.79
C HIS A 131 0.95 3.01 -9.41
N ARG A 132 0.61 4.23 -8.96
CA ARG A 132 0.11 4.47 -7.59
C ARG A 132 -1.25 3.82 -7.32
N HIS A 133 -2.04 3.61 -8.38
CA HIS A 133 -3.32 2.89 -8.24
C HIS A 133 -3.13 1.44 -7.80
N LEU A 134 -2.00 0.80 -8.13
CA LEU A 134 -1.66 -0.52 -7.62
C LEU A 134 -1.43 -0.50 -6.11
N LEU A 135 -0.71 0.52 -5.61
CA LEU A 135 -0.47 0.71 -4.17
C LEU A 135 -1.78 0.96 -3.42
N LEU A 136 -2.71 1.72 -4.01
CA LEU A 136 -4.03 1.95 -3.42
C LEU A 136 -4.83 0.65 -3.29
N VAL A 137 -4.83 -0.21 -4.31
CA VAL A 137 -5.47 -1.53 -4.22
C VAL A 137 -4.88 -2.35 -3.06
N VAL A 138 -3.55 -2.40 -2.95
CA VAL A 138 -2.88 -3.10 -1.84
C VAL A 138 -3.31 -2.53 -0.49
N HIS A 139 -3.37 -1.21 -0.37
CA HIS A 139 -3.79 -0.51 0.85
C HIS A 139 -5.25 -0.82 1.22
N ASP A 140 -6.17 -0.76 0.27
CA ASP A 140 -7.60 -0.94 0.51
C ASP A 140 -7.92 -2.37 0.95
N TRP A 141 -7.25 -3.35 0.36
CA TRP A 141 -7.41 -4.76 0.71
C TRP A 141 -6.64 -5.18 1.98
N TRP A 142 -5.69 -4.38 2.45
CA TRP A 142 -4.88 -4.71 3.62
C TRP A 142 -5.73 -4.95 4.88
N THR A 143 -6.81 -4.18 5.06
CA THR A 143 -7.69 -4.36 6.22
C THR A 143 -8.37 -5.72 6.20
N ALA A 144 -8.91 -6.14 5.05
CA ALA A 144 -9.53 -7.46 4.91
C ALA A 144 -8.52 -8.59 5.16
N ALA A 145 -7.29 -8.44 4.65
CA ALA A 145 -6.20 -9.39 4.87
C ALA A 145 -5.84 -9.52 6.36
N CYS A 146 -5.69 -8.40 7.08
CA CYS A 146 -5.44 -8.38 8.53
C CYS A 146 -6.55 -9.09 9.31
N ARG A 147 -7.81 -8.86 8.94
CA ARG A 147 -8.97 -9.48 9.60
C ARG A 147 -9.00 -10.99 9.41
N ASN A 148 -8.72 -11.46 8.19
CA ASN A 148 -8.68 -12.89 7.89
C ASN A 148 -7.50 -13.59 8.58
N ALA A 149 -6.33 -12.95 8.64
CA ALA A 149 -5.17 -13.48 9.34
C ALA A 149 -5.32 -13.52 10.87
N ASN A 150 -6.20 -12.70 11.45
CA ASN A 150 -6.36 -12.53 12.90
C ASN A 150 -7.82 -12.66 13.37
N PRO A 151 -8.45 -13.84 13.26
CA PRO A 151 -9.86 -14.03 13.61
C PRO A 151 -10.15 -13.78 15.11
N GLU A 152 -9.19 -14.07 15.99
CA GLU A 152 -9.33 -13.82 17.44
C GLU A 152 -9.36 -12.32 17.77
N GLN A 153 -8.53 -11.52 17.09
CA GLN A 153 -8.50 -10.06 17.26
C GLN A 153 -9.80 -9.45 16.77
N MET A 154 -10.36 -9.94 15.66
CA MET A 154 -11.67 -9.53 15.18
C MET A 154 -12.77 -9.75 16.24
N ALA A 155 -12.75 -10.90 16.91
CA ALA A 155 -13.71 -11.19 17.97
C ALA A 155 -13.57 -10.21 19.16
N GLN A 156 -12.34 -9.85 19.52
CA GLN A 156 -12.06 -8.86 20.57
C GLN A 156 -12.49 -7.44 20.16
N ASP A 157 -12.22 -7.03 18.92
CA ASP A 157 -12.59 -5.71 18.39
C ASP A 157 -14.13 -5.57 18.30
N LEU A 158 -14.83 -6.63 17.89
CA LEU A 158 -16.30 -6.67 17.87
C LEU A 158 -16.91 -6.60 19.27
N GLU A 159 -16.30 -7.28 20.24
CA GLU A 159 -16.72 -7.20 21.64
C GLU A 159 -16.50 -5.79 22.19
N LEU A 160 -15.35 -5.17 21.91
CA LEU A 160 -15.06 -3.80 22.30
C LEU A 160 -16.05 -2.81 21.66
N ALA A 161 -16.34 -2.94 20.37
CA ALA A 161 -17.32 -2.11 19.68
C ALA A 161 -18.72 -2.25 20.31
N ARG A 162 -19.16 -3.48 20.60
CA ARG A 162 -20.43 -3.74 21.29
C ARG A 162 -20.49 -3.09 22.66
N ARG A 163 -19.39 -3.14 23.43
CA ARG A 163 -19.30 -2.51 24.75
C ARG A 163 -19.37 -0.98 24.67
N ILE A 164 -18.68 -0.38 23.70
CA ILE A 164 -18.76 1.07 23.43
C ILE A 164 -20.19 1.47 23.05
N GLU A 165 -20.84 0.73 22.14
CA GLU A 165 -22.24 0.97 21.74
C GLU A 165 -23.22 0.81 22.92
N ALA A 166 -22.94 -0.11 23.83
CA ALA A 166 -23.70 -0.30 25.07
C ALA A 166 -23.42 0.78 26.15
N GLY A 167 -22.52 1.73 25.88
CA GLY A 167 -22.15 2.78 26.83
C GLY A 167 -21.30 2.29 28.01
N ASP A 168 -20.68 1.11 27.89
CA ASP A 168 -19.79 0.56 28.92
C ASP A 168 -18.43 1.28 28.88
N LEU A 169 -18.31 2.35 29.66
CA LEU A 169 -17.10 3.15 29.84
C LEU A 169 -16.20 2.63 30.97
N SER A 170 -16.40 1.40 31.47
CA SER A 170 -15.58 0.82 32.56
C SER A 170 -14.08 0.80 32.25
N MET A 171 -13.68 0.86 30.99
CA MET A 171 -12.28 0.93 30.54
C MET A 171 -11.68 2.35 30.58
N LEU A 172 -12.49 3.40 30.70
CA LEU A 172 -12.03 4.78 30.91
C LEU A 172 -11.91 5.12 32.40
N ALA A 173 -12.43 4.26 33.28
CA ALA A 173 -12.42 4.46 34.73
C ALA A 173 -11.12 4.00 35.41
N GLU A 174 -10.17 3.41 34.67
CA GLU A 174 -8.89 2.92 35.23
C GLU A 174 -7.76 3.98 35.23
N ASP A 175 -8.04 5.26 34.96
CA ASP A 175 -7.04 6.35 35.09
C ASP A 175 -7.53 7.55 35.93
N ASP A 176 -8.47 7.32 36.85
CA ASP A 176 -8.78 8.31 37.90
C ASP A 176 -8.56 7.70 39.28
N GLY A 177 -7.27 7.59 39.59
CA GLY A 177 -6.78 7.63 40.95
C GLY A 177 -6.65 6.28 41.65
N GLN A 178 -5.42 5.96 42.03
CA GLN A 178 -5.12 5.85 43.45
C GLN A 178 -3.61 6.09 43.72
N PRO A 179 -3.26 6.42 44.98
CA PRO A 179 -2.19 7.34 45.41
C PRO A 179 -0.76 6.80 45.39
#